data_AF-A0A0M9WW84-F1
#
_entry.id   AF-A0A0M9WW84-F1
#
_cell.length_a   1.000
_cell.length_b   1.000
_cell.length_c   1.000
_cell.angle_alpha   90.00
_cell.angle_beta   90.00
_cell.angle_gamma   90.00
#
_symmetry.space_group_name_H-M   'P 1'
#
loop_
_entity.id
_entity.type
_entity.pdbx_description
1 polymer ?
#
loop_
_entity_poly.entity_id
_entity_poly.type
_entity_poly.pdbx_seq_one_letter_code
_entity_poly.pdbx_strand_id
1 'polypeptide(L)'
;MDNFLVTLIFMAIIGAAIGGVTNHLAIKMLFRPHEAIYIKNWRMPFTPGLIPKRRDELARQLGLTVVNYLLTPETFRKKFFSKDIQEKVEEFVQTKVEETIFTNDKTIQDWLTLAGFSNMPATIEQKVEAIVEGQFESIKNTLSTKSIRTLLSADIQNTIDAKIPVAVNHILEKGEDYFLSPEGELTIKAMIDDFLSSKGSLGGMINMFLGDSSSLVAKVQRELIKFMQSPGTSELLTKIFTQELEKLKERPAMDFLQDIRFEPILSKLQTYVKEQLAVEERLNQPISHYWPEGNTWMKETVIPQAIEKAFVKAEDKLEDVLKRLNLQEVVREQVDSFPVSKLEELVLGISKREFKMITVLGAVLGGLIGIVQGLIVYFI
;
A
#
# COMPACT_ATOMS: atom_id res chain seq x y z
N MET A 1 -62.85 63.89 -63.50
CA MET A 1 -62.31 63.60 -62.15
C MET A 1 -61.75 62.17 -62.04
N ASP A 2 -62.19 61.24 -62.90
CA ASP A 2 -61.76 59.83 -62.83
C ASP A 2 -60.25 59.62 -63.02
N ASN A 3 -59.58 60.39 -63.88
CA ASN A 3 -58.14 60.26 -64.11
C ASN A 3 -57.28 60.70 -62.90
N PHE A 4 -57.77 61.62 -62.06
CA PHE A 4 -57.01 62.10 -60.90
C PHE A 4 -56.96 61.04 -59.80
N LEU A 5 -58.09 60.42 -59.49
CA LEU A 5 -58.19 59.38 -58.47
C LEU A 5 -57.36 58.15 -58.89
N VAL A 6 -57.37 57.81 -60.18
CA VAL A 6 -56.51 56.76 -60.76
C VAL A 6 -55.03 57.12 -60.61
N THR A 7 -54.63 58.37 -60.88
CA THR A 7 -53.22 58.82 -60.78
C THR A 7 -52.73 58.82 -59.33
N LEU A 8 -53.56 59.25 -58.38
CA LEU A 8 -53.21 59.29 -56.95
C LEU A 8 -53.04 57.88 -56.37
N ILE A 9 -53.96 56.96 -56.69
CA ILE A 9 -53.83 55.55 -56.30
C ILE A 9 -52.60 54.93 -56.96
N PHE A 10 -52.34 55.22 -58.23
CA PHE A 10 -51.17 54.70 -58.94
C PHE A 10 -49.85 55.17 -58.31
N MET A 11 -49.73 56.47 -57.98
CA MET A 11 -48.56 57.01 -57.30
C MET A 11 -48.39 56.46 -55.87
N ALA A 12 -49.50 56.25 -55.14
CA ALA A 12 -49.46 55.61 -53.83
C ALA A 12 -48.96 54.16 -53.91
N ILE A 13 -49.43 53.38 -54.88
CA ILE A 13 -49.01 51.98 -55.07
C ILE A 13 -47.53 51.92 -55.49
N ILE A 14 -47.09 52.78 -56.42
CA ILE A 14 -45.68 52.85 -56.82
C ILE A 14 -44.81 53.25 -55.64
N GLY A 15 -45.22 54.26 -54.87
CA GLY A 15 -44.50 54.69 -53.68
C GLY A 15 -44.39 53.57 -52.64
N ALA A 16 -45.48 52.84 -52.39
CA ALA A 16 -45.50 51.70 -51.48
C ALA A 16 -44.64 50.53 -51.99
N ALA A 17 -44.66 50.25 -53.29
CA ALA A 17 -43.84 49.22 -53.91
C ALA A 17 -42.35 49.57 -53.83
N ILE A 18 -41.96 50.80 -54.17
CA ILE A 18 -40.57 51.27 -54.06
C ILE A 18 -40.12 51.23 -52.61
N GLY A 19 -40.92 51.73 -51.66
CA GLY A 19 -40.61 51.73 -50.24
C GLY A 19 -40.45 50.32 -49.66
N GLY A 20 -41.36 49.40 -50.01
CA GLY A 20 -41.30 48.01 -49.59
C GLY A 20 -40.12 47.24 -50.20
N VAL A 21 -39.91 47.35 -51.52
CA VAL A 21 -38.83 46.66 -52.24
C VAL A 21 -37.46 47.18 -51.83
N THR A 22 -37.29 48.51 -51.74
CA THR A 22 -36.01 49.12 -51.36
C THR A 22 -35.60 48.72 -49.95
N ASN A 23 -36.55 48.73 -49.01
CA ASN A 23 -36.25 48.36 -47.64
C ASN A 23 -36.02 46.84 -47.47
N HIS A 24 -36.78 46.01 -48.21
CA HIS A 24 -36.52 44.57 -48.26
C HIS A 24 -35.12 44.27 -48.81
N LEU A 25 -34.70 44.96 -49.88
CA LEU A 25 -33.37 44.81 -50.46
C LEU A 25 -32.28 45.28 -49.48
N ALA A 26 -32.46 46.42 -48.82
CA ALA A 26 -31.52 46.94 -47.84
C ALA A 26 -31.31 45.96 -46.67
N ILE A 27 -32.39 45.38 -46.14
CA ILE A 27 -32.30 44.34 -45.10
C ILE A 27 -31.58 43.11 -45.65
N LYS A 28 -31.93 42.63 -46.85
CA LYS A 28 -31.26 41.50 -47.49
C LYS A 28 -29.76 41.74 -47.67
N MET A 29 -29.36 42.98 -47.96
CA MET A 29 -27.98 43.42 -48.13
C MET A 29 -27.16 43.44 -46.83
N LEU A 30 -27.80 43.47 -45.64
CA LEU A 30 -27.08 43.32 -44.37
C LEU A 30 -26.51 41.91 -44.18
N PHE A 31 -27.19 40.90 -44.74
CA PHE A 31 -26.89 39.48 -44.55
C PHE A 31 -26.19 38.85 -45.75
N ARG A 32 -26.51 39.27 -46.97
CA ARG A 32 -25.96 38.74 -48.23
C ARG A 32 -25.55 39.87 -49.17
N PRO A 33 -24.55 39.72 -50.04
CA PRO A 33 -23.76 38.52 -50.33
C PRO A 33 -22.67 38.26 -49.27
N HIS A 34 -22.27 36.99 -49.12
CA HIS A 34 -21.25 36.57 -48.13
C HIS A 34 -19.83 37.00 -48.53
N GLU A 35 -19.60 37.20 -49.82
CA GLU A 35 -18.32 37.63 -50.38
C GLU A 35 -18.47 38.95 -51.14
N ALA A 36 -17.35 39.65 -51.33
CA ALA A 36 -17.31 40.86 -52.14
C ALA A 36 -17.56 40.51 -53.60
N ILE A 37 -18.55 41.14 -54.22
CA ILE A 37 -18.84 40.95 -55.64
C ILE A 37 -18.06 42.00 -56.43
N TYR A 38 -17.26 41.55 -57.38
CA TYR A 38 -16.50 42.40 -58.29
C TYR A 38 -17.16 42.40 -59.68
N ILE A 39 -17.38 43.59 -60.23
CA ILE A 39 -17.81 43.78 -61.61
C ILE A 39 -16.62 44.40 -62.34
N LYS A 40 -15.92 43.60 -63.15
CA LYS A 40 -14.66 43.96 -63.80
C LYS A 40 -13.61 44.42 -62.76
N ASN A 41 -13.27 45.70 -62.70
CA ASN A 41 -12.31 46.26 -61.75
C ASN A 41 -12.98 47.05 -60.60
N TRP A 42 -14.31 47.06 -60.52
CA TRP A 42 -15.04 47.83 -59.51
C TRP A 42 -15.73 46.90 -58.51
N ARG A 43 -15.48 47.14 -57.22
CA ARG A 43 -16.15 46.43 -56.13
C ARG A 43 -17.54 47.03 -55.92
N MET A 44 -18.56 46.19 -55.93
CA MET A 44 -19.93 46.64 -55.67
C MET A 44 -20.03 47.20 -54.22
N PRO A 45 -20.53 48.43 -54.03
CA PRO A 45 -20.71 49.01 -52.72
C PRO A 45 -21.67 48.14 -51.91
N PHE A 46 -21.45 48.08 -50.60
CA PHE A 46 -22.23 47.23 -49.69
C PHE A 46 -22.12 45.71 -49.96
N THR A 47 -21.03 45.26 -50.60
CA THR A 47 -20.63 43.84 -50.67
C THR A 47 -19.23 43.61 -50.04
N PRO A 48 -19.05 42.63 -49.14
CA PRO A 48 -20.06 41.73 -48.60
C PRO A 48 -21.01 42.47 -47.65
N GLY A 49 -22.10 41.80 -47.26
CA GLY A 49 -23.05 42.34 -46.30
C GLY A 49 -22.39 42.74 -44.96
N LEU A 50 -23.05 43.60 -44.20
CA LEU A 50 -22.51 44.19 -42.98
C LEU A 50 -22.13 43.13 -41.91
N ILE A 51 -22.96 42.09 -41.75
CA ILE A 51 -22.73 41.03 -40.75
C ILE A 51 -21.59 40.10 -41.16
N PRO A 52 -21.53 39.56 -42.40
CA PRO A 52 -20.36 38.83 -42.88
C PRO A 52 -19.05 39.60 -42.72
N LYS A 53 -19.07 40.93 -42.92
CA LYS A 53 -17.89 41.80 -42.79
C LYS A 53 -17.37 41.92 -41.36
N ARG A 54 -18.21 41.75 -40.33
CA ARG A 54 -17.84 41.88 -38.91
C ARG A 54 -17.74 40.52 -38.19
N ARG A 55 -17.72 39.41 -38.91
CA ARG A 55 -17.76 38.05 -38.37
C ARG A 55 -16.63 37.77 -37.36
N ASP A 56 -15.40 38.15 -37.70
CA ASP A 56 -14.21 37.80 -36.89
C ASP A 56 -14.26 38.53 -35.54
N GLU A 57 -14.78 39.76 -35.53
CA GLU A 57 -14.99 40.52 -34.30
C GLU A 57 -16.12 39.93 -33.45
N LEU A 58 -17.23 39.51 -34.07
CA LEU A 58 -18.33 38.84 -33.34
C LEU A 58 -17.88 37.50 -32.74
N ALA A 59 -17.13 36.71 -33.52
CA ALA A 59 -16.52 35.47 -33.08
C ALA A 59 -15.63 35.68 -31.86
N ARG A 60 -14.70 36.64 -31.95
CA ARG A 60 -13.81 37.01 -30.84
C ARG A 60 -14.56 37.43 -29.59
N GLN A 61 -15.58 38.29 -29.72
CA GLN A 61 -16.36 38.79 -28.59
C GLN A 61 -17.21 37.69 -27.94
N LEU A 62 -17.82 36.81 -28.73
CA LEU A 62 -18.53 35.63 -28.23
C LEU A 62 -17.58 34.69 -27.48
N GLY A 63 -16.41 34.40 -28.04
CA GLY A 63 -15.39 33.57 -27.40
C GLY A 63 -14.94 34.14 -26.05
N LEU A 64 -14.62 35.43 -25.99
CA LEU A 64 -14.28 36.12 -24.73
C LEU A 64 -15.40 36.03 -23.70
N THR A 65 -16.66 36.19 -24.13
CA THR A 65 -17.82 36.10 -23.24
C THR A 65 -17.99 34.68 -22.68
N VAL A 66 -17.86 33.66 -23.53
CA VAL A 66 -17.94 32.24 -23.11
C VAL A 66 -16.84 31.91 -22.11
N VAL A 67 -15.61 32.36 -22.36
CA VAL A 67 -14.47 32.11 -21.45
C VAL A 67 -14.67 32.80 -20.11
N ASN A 68 -15.02 34.09 -20.13
CA ASN A 68 -15.09 34.91 -18.93
C ASN A 68 -16.32 34.62 -18.05
N TYR A 69 -17.40 34.08 -18.63
CA TYR A 69 -18.67 33.90 -17.90
C TYR A 69 -19.15 32.46 -17.82
N LEU A 70 -18.81 31.58 -18.78
CA LEU A 70 -19.27 30.19 -18.79
C LEU A 70 -18.17 29.21 -18.39
N LEU A 71 -16.93 29.44 -18.81
CA LEU A 71 -15.79 28.55 -18.58
C LEU A 71 -14.84 29.09 -17.50
N THR A 72 -15.41 29.57 -16.40
CA THR A 72 -14.62 30.10 -15.26
C THR A 72 -14.16 28.98 -14.32
N PRO A 73 -13.05 29.18 -13.58
CA PRO A 73 -12.60 28.23 -12.56
C PRO A 73 -13.67 27.84 -11.55
N GLU A 74 -14.55 28.77 -11.17
CA GLU A 74 -15.66 28.47 -10.26
C GLU A 74 -16.69 27.51 -10.86
N THR A 75 -17.01 27.64 -12.15
CA THR A 75 -17.94 26.74 -12.84
C THR A 75 -17.36 25.34 -12.90
N PHE A 76 -16.07 25.21 -13.24
CA PHE A 76 -15.37 23.92 -13.22
C PHE A 76 -15.32 23.32 -11.82
N ARG A 77 -14.97 24.12 -10.81
CA ARG A 77 -14.94 23.71 -9.40
C ARG A 77 -16.29 23.13 -8.97
N LYS A 78 -17.37 23.89 -9.13
CA LYS A 78 -18.73 23.46 -8.76
C LYS A 78 -19.18 22.20 -9.49
N LYS A 79 -18.75 21.98 -10.73
CA LYS A 79 -19.17 20.83 -11.54
C LYS A 79 -18.35 19.57 -11.28
N PHE A 80 -17.02 19.68 -11.23
CA PHE A 80 -16.09 18.55 -11.10
C PHE A 80 -15.84 18.14 -9.64
N PHE A 81 -15.98 19.07 -8.69
CA PHE A 81 -15.78 18.82 -7.25
C PHE A 81 -17.12 18.84 -6.49
N SER A 82 -18.20 18.45 -7.16
CA SER A 82 -19.50 18.26 -6.52
C SER A 82 -19.54 16.95 -5.75
N LYS A 83 -20.43 16.88 -4.74
CA LYS A 83 -20.65 15.64 -3.95
C LYS A 83 -21.01 14.43 -4.82
N ASP A 84 -21.86 14.61 -5.83
CA ASP A 84 -22.24 13.53 -6.75
C ASP A 84 -21.04 12.94 -7.53
N ILE A 85 -20.09 13.79 -7.95
CA ILE A 85 -18.87 13.29 -8.60
C ILE A 85 -17.96 12.60 -7.60
N GLN A 86 -17.84 13.14 -6.39
CA GLN A 86 -17.06 12.53 -5.32
C GLN A 86 -17.58 11.12 -5.00
N GLU A 87 -18.90 10.96 -4.81
CA GLU A 87 -19.55 9.68 -4.56
C GLU A 87 -19.33 8.68 -5.71
N LYS A 88 -19.45 9.12 -6.97
CA LYS A 88 -19.18 8.27 -8.14
C LYS A 88 -17.72 7.84 -8.26
N VAL A 89 -16.78 8.72 -7.97
CA VAL A 89 -15.35 8.38 -7.96
C VAL A 89 -15.05 7.43 -6.80
N GLU A 90 -15.68 7.63 -5.64
CA GLU A 90 -15.56 6.74 -4.51
C GLU A 90 -16.06 5.34 -4.86
N GLU A 91 -17.28 5.20 -5.38
CA GLU A 91 -17.87 3.93 -5.84
C GLU A 91 -16.96 3.25 -6.87
N PHE A 92 -16.50 3.99 -7.88
CA PHE A 92 -15.58 3.48 -8.89
C PHE A 92 -14.28 2.93 -8.27
N VAL A 93 -13.68 3.65 -7.33
CA VAL A 93 -12.45 3.23 -6.65
C VAL A 93 -12.72 2.03 -5.74
N GLN A 94 -13.83 2.00 -5.02
CA GLN A 94 -14.23 0.86 -4.19
C GLN A 94 -14.38 -0.42 -5.02
N THR A 95 -15.10 -0.36 -6.14
CA THR A 95 -15.24 -1.50 -7.07
C THR A 95 -13.88 -1.92 -7.62
N LYS A 96 -13.04 -0.96 -8.03
CA LYS A 96 -11.73 -1.29 -8.60
C LYS A 96 -10.77 -1.90 -7.59
N VAL A 97 -10.78 -1.43 -6.35
CA VAL A 97 -9.99 -2.01 -5.25
C VAL A 97 -10.45 -3.43 -4.96
N GLU A 98 -11.75 -3.66 -4.87
CA GLU A 98 -12.31 -5.00 -4.66
C GLU A 98 -11.89 -5.96 -5.78
N GLU A 99 -12.17 -5.63 -7.04
CA GLU A 99 -11.79 -6.43 -8.20
C GLU A 99 -10.28 -6.71 -8.24
N THR A 100 -9.47 -5.69 -8.00
CA THR A 100 -8.04 -5.77 -8.26
C THR A 100 -7.28 -6.43 -7.12
N ILE A 101 -7.59 -6.07 -5.87
CA ILE A 101 -6.82 -6.44 -4.66
C ILE A 101 -7.40 -7.68 -3.97
N PHE A 102 -8.73 -7.80 -3.92
CA PHE A 102 -9.41 -8.80 -3.09
C PHE A 102 -10.02 -9.96 -3.88
N THR A 103 -10.43 -9.72 -5.12
CA THR A 103 -11.12 -10.72 -5.96
C THR A 103 -10.20 -11.37 -7.01
N ASN A 104 -9.18 -10.68 -7.50
CA ASN A 104 -8.22 -11.29 -8.42
C ASN A 104 -7.38 -12.38 -7.73
N ASP A 105 -7.03 -13.41 -8.48
CA ASP A 105 -6.09 -14.49 -8.08
C ASP A 105 -4.64 -14.02 -7.86
N LYS A 106 -4.40 -12.70 -7.77
CA LYS A 106 -3.07 -12.15 -7.52
C LYS A 106 -2.64 -12.47 -6.09
N THR A 107 -1.47 -13.07 -6.00
CA THR A 107 -0.84 -13.44 -4.73
C THR A 107 -0.16 -12.23 -4.08
N ILE A 108 0.20 -12.32 -2.80
CA ILE A 108 1.02 -11.29 -2.16
C ILE A 108 2.36 -11.14 -2.90
N GLN A 109 2.93 -12.22 -3.40
CA GLN A 109 4.15 -12.19 -4.21
C GLN A 109 3.98 -11.37 -5.50
N ASP A 110 2.83 -11.48 -6.18
CA ASP A 110 2.54 -10.67 -7.37
C ASP A 110 2.43 -9.18 -7.03
N TRP A 111 1.85 -8.84 -5.88
CA TRP A 111 1.81 -7.44 -5.40
C TRP A 111 3.19 -6.90 -5.07
N LEU A 112 4.03 -7.70 -4.42
CA LEU A 112 5.41 -7.34 -4.07
C LEU A 112 6.27 -7.15 -5.33
N THR A 113 6.14 -8.03 -6.33
CA THR A 113 6.86 -7.91 -7.59
C THR A 113 6.45 -6.66 -8.37
N LEU A 114 5.16 -6.32 -8.40
CA LEU A 114 4.65 -5.08 -8.99
C LEU A 114 5.17 -3.82 -8.27
N ALA A 115 5.36 -3.89 -6.94
CA ALA A 115 5.95 -2.82 -6.15
C ALA A 115 7.49 -2.71 -6.30
N GLY A 116 8.10 -3.57 -7.12
CA GLY A 116 9.55 -3.59 -7.38
C GLY A 116 10.35 -4.51 -6.47
N PHE A 117 9.70 -5.33 -5.65
CA PHE A 117 10.35 -6.29 -4.77
C PHE A 117 10.27 -7.71 -5.35
N SER A 118 11.17 -8.02 -6.28
CA SER A 118 11.14 -9.28 -7.04
C SER A 118 11.63 -10.51 -6.26
N ASN A 119 12.36 -10.34 -5.15
CA ASN A 119 12.99 -11.42 -4.40
C ASN A 119 12.70 -11.39 -2.89
N MET A 120 11.46 -11.06 -2.52
CA MET A 120 11.09 -11.01 -1.10
C MET A 120 11.17 -12.34 -0.36
N PRO A 121 10.78 -13.50 -0.92
CA PRO A 121 10.92 -14.77 -0.21
C PRO A 121 12.35 -15.00 0.29
N ALA A 122 13.34 -14.89 -0.60
CA ALA A 122 14.74 -15.06 -0.25
C ALA A 122 15.25 -13.98 0.71
N THR A 123 14.79 -12.73 0.57
CA THR A 123 15.20 -11.63 1.46
C THR A 123 14.70 -11.86 2.90
N ILE A 124 13.47 -12.36 3.06
CA ILE A 124 12.91 -12.72 4.37
C ILE A 124 13.69 -13.89 4.95
N GLU A 125 13.92 -14.95 4.17
CA GLU A 125 14.68 -16.12 4.61
C GLU A 125 16.08 -15.75 5.09
N GLN A 126 16.84 -14.99 4.29
CA GLN A 126 18.18 -14.52 4.67
C GLN A 126 18.16 -13.68 5.94
N LYS A 127 17.15 -12.81 6.11
CA LYS A 127 17.06 -11.96 7.30
C LYS A 127 16.72 -12.78 8.54
N VAL A 128 15.87 -13.78 8.41
CA VAL A 128 15.57 -14.73 9.50
C VAL A 128 16.82 -15.55 9.84
N GLU A 129 17.55 -16.07 8.84
CA GLU A 129 18.80 -16.79 9.06
C GLU A 129 19.82 -15.96 9.85
N ALA A 130 20.00 -14.69 9.47
CA ALA A 130 20.90 -13.77 10.16
C ALA A 130 20.45 -13.49 11.61
N ILE A 131 19.14 -13.37 11.86
CA ILE A 131 18.60 -13.22 13.21
C ILE A 131 18.87 -14.48 14.04
N VAL A 132 18.60 -15.65 13.48
CA VAL A 132 18.84 -16.94 14.13
C VAL A 132 20.31 -17.11 14.49
N GLU A 133 21.22 -16.82 13.55
CA GLU A 133 22.67 -16.87 13.77
C GLU A 133 23.10 -15.90 14.87
N GLY A 134 22.62 -14.64 14.84
CA GLY A 134 22.91 -13.66 15.88
C GLY A 134 22.41 -14.07 17.27
N GLN A 135 21.23 -14.68 17.36
CA GLN A 135 20.70 -15.22 18.63
C GLN A 135 21.53 -16.43 19.10
N PHE A 136 21.95 -17.29 18.18
CA PHE A 136 22.77 -18.45 18.51
C PHE A 136 24.16 -18.05 19.02
N GLU A 137 24.81 -17.08 18.37
CA GLU A 137 26.08 -16.52 18.84
C GLU A 137 25.93 -15.81 20.20
N SER A 138 24.80 -15.11 20.43
CA SER A 138 24.49 -14.55 21.76
C SER A 138 24.39 -15.63 22.83
N ILE A 139 23.74 -16.76 22.54
CA ILE A 139 23.66 -17.91 23.45
C ILE A 139 25.05 -18.48 23.70
N LYS A 140 25.83 -18.74 22.66
CA LYS A 140 27.22 -19.23 22.77
C LYS A 140 28.09 -18.33 23.64
N ASN A 141 28.01 -17.01 23.44
CA ASN A 141 28.72 -16.03 24.27
C ASN A 141 28.23 -16.03 25.72
N THR A 142 26.92 -16.18 25.93
CA THR A 142 26.33 -16.28 27.28
C THR A 142 26.80 -17.55 27.99
N LEU A 143 26.86 -18.69 27.29
CA LEU A 143 27.39 -19.96 27.82
C LEU A 143 28.90 -19.89 28.11
N SER A 144 29.63 -19.04 27.39
CA SER A 144 31.07 -18.83 27.58
C SER A 144 31.42 -17.92 28.75
N THR A 145 30.51 -17.02 29.14
CA THR A 145 30.78 -15.98 30.14
C THR A 145 30.05 -16.19 31.47
N LYS A 146 28.88 -16.84 31.45
CA LYS A 146 28.08 -17.08 32.64
C LYS A 146 28.33 -18.46 33.23
N SER A 147 28.30 -18.53 34.56
CA SER A 147 28.38 -19.80 35.28
C SER A 147 27.09 -20.60 35.16
N ILE A 148 27.20 -21.93 35.22
CA ILE A 148 26.05 -22.85 35.16
C ILE A 148 24.99 -22.48 36.21
N ARG A 149 25.41 -22.03 37.39
CA ARG A 149 24.52 -21.56 38.47
C ARG A 149 23.56 -20.45 38.03
N THR A 150 24.01 -19.54 37.18
CA THR A 150 23.19 -18.40 36.72
C THR A 150 22.32 -18.74 35.50
N LEU A 151 22.62 -19.84 34.83
CA LEU A 151 21.90 -20.32 33.64
C LEU A 151 20.74 -21.26 34.02
N LEU A 152 20.88 -22.00 35.12
CA LEU A 152 19.84 -22.89 35.64
C LEU A 152 18.80 -22.12 36.47
N SER A 153 17.52 -22.37 36.22
CA SER A 153 16.45 -21.83 37.07
C SER A 153 16.52 -22.41 38.49
N ALA A 154 15.92 -21.71 39.47
CA ALA A 154 15.89 -22.15 40.86
C ALA A 154 15.24 -23.54 41.02
N ASP A 155 14.21 -23.84 40.21
CA ASP A 155 13.54 -25.15 40.23
C ASP A 155 14.47 -26.30 39.81
N ILE A 156 15.30 -26.08 38.78
CA ILE A 156 16.26 -27.08 38.31
C ILE A 156 17.36 -27.29 39.36
N GLN A 157 17.87 -26.21 39.96
CA GLN A 157 18.87 -26.30 41.03
C GLN A 157 18.36 -27.11 42.22
N ASN A 158 17.16 -26.78 42.71
CA ASN A 158 16.53 -27.51 43.82
C ASN A 158 16.29 -28.98 43.49
N THR A 159 15.89 -29.28 42.24
CA THR A 159 15.68 -30.66 41.78
C THR A 159 16.99 -31.45 41.74
N ILE A 160 18.08 -30.84 41.24
CA ILE A 160 19.40 -31.47 41.21
C ILE A 160 19.86 -31.74 42.65
N ASP A 161 19.78 -30.74 43.54
CA ASP A 161 20.24 -30.86 44.92
C ASP A 161 19.44 -31.92 45.69
N ALA A 162 18.13 -32.03 45.46
CA ALA A 162 17.29 -33.07 46.05
C ALA A 162 17.59 -34.49 45.51
N LYS A 163 18.20 -34.62 44.33
CA LYS A 163 18.58 -35.91 43.75
C LYS A 163 19.95 -36.40 44.21
N ILE A 164 20.81 -35.53 44.76
CA ILE A 164 22.13 -35.92 45.27
C ILE A 164 22.03 -37.00 46.36
N PRO A 165 21.22 -36.85 47.43
CA PRO A 165 21.11 -37.88 48.46
C PRO A 165 20.58 -39.21 47.90
N VAL A 166 19.66 -39.15 46.92
CA VAL A 166 19.11 -40.33 46.26
C VAL A 166 20.18 -41.08 45.48
N ALA A 167 21.02 -40.35 44.72
CA ALA A 167 22.12 -40.93 43.97
C ALA A 167 23.19 -41.52 44.90
N VAL A 168 23.53 -40.82 45.99
CA VAL A 168 24.50 -41.30 47.00
C VAL A 168 24.01 -42.58 47.66
N ASN A 169 22.74 -42.64 48.06
CA ASN A 169 22.17 -43.87 48.64
C ASN A 169 22.20 -45.03 47.65
N HIS A 170 21.88 -44.80 46.37
CA HIS A 170 21.95 -45.84 45.35
C HIS A 170 23.38 -46.32 45.08
N ILE A 171 24.37 -45.41 45.12
CA ILE A 171 25.79 -45.78 45.00
C ILE A 171 26.24 -46.60 46.21
N LEU A 172 25.82 -46.23 47.43
CA LEU A 172 26.15 -46.96 48.65
C LEU A 172 25.52 -48.37 48.66
N GLU A 173 24.26 -48.49 48.26
CA GLU A 173 23.56 -49.76 48.09
C GLU A 173 24.27 -50.66 47.07
N LYS A 174 24.58 -50.14 45.87
CA LYS A 174 25.34 -50.89 44.87
C LYS A 174 26.74 -51.27 45.33
N GLY A 175 27.40 -50.39 46.09
CA GLY A 175 28.69 -50.68 46.69
C GLY A 175 28.56 -51.84 47.68
N GLU A 176 27.51 -51.84 48.50
CA GLU A 176 27.26 -52.87 49.51
C GLU A 176 27.07 -54.23 48.83
N ASP A 177 26.20 -54.28 47.82
CA ASP A 177 25.97 -55.47 47.00
C ASP A 177 27.27 -55.99 46.38
N TYR A 178 28.12 -55.10 45.87
CA TYR A 178 29.42 -55.46 45.29
C TYR A 178 30.36 -56.05 46.33
N PHE A 179 30.51 -55.44 47.52
CA PHE A 179 31.38 -55.99 48.57
C PHE A 179 30.82 -57.27 49.20
N LEU A 180 29.51 -57.52 49.12
CA LEU A 180 28.88 -58.79 49.50
C LEU A 180 29.05 -59.88 48.43
N SER A 181 29.35 -59.51 47.19
CA SER A 181 29.49 -60.46 46.08
C SER A 181 30.81 -61.26 46.15
N PRO A 182 30.88 -62.44 45.50
CA PRO A 182 32.11 -63.21 45.40
C PRO A 182 33.29 -62.41 44.81
N GLU A 183 33.00 -61.51 43.86
CA GLU A 183 33.99 -60.62 43.25
C GLU A 183 34.52 -59.58 44.24
N GLY A 184 33.65 -59.03 45.09
CA GLY A 184 34.05 -58.12 46.17
C GLY A 184 34.95 -58.79 47.21
N GLU A 185 34.63 -60.02 47.60
CA GLU A 185 35.45 -60.81 48.53
C GLU A 185 36.87 -61.07 47.95
N LEU A 186 36.96 -61.45 46.68
CA LEU A 186 38.23 -61.62 45.97
C LEU A 186 39.01 -60.29 45.87
N THR A 187 38.31 -59.18 45.65
CA THR A 187 38.92 -57.84 45.57
C THR A 187 39.49 -57.42 46.93
N ILE A 188 38.78 -57.66 48.03
CA ILE A 188 39.26 -57.40 49.39
C ILE A 188 40.45 -58.30 49.72
N LYS A 189 40.41 -59.59 49.33
CA LYS A 189 41.53 -60.51 49.50
C LYS A 189 42.79 -60.00 48.80
N ALA A 190 42.67 -59.63 47.53
CA ALA A 190 43.77 -59.05 46.76
C ALA A 190 44.34 -57.79 47.43
N MET A 191 43.49 -56.85 47.87
CA MET A 191 43.93 -55.63 48.56
C MET A 191 44.69 -55.92 49.87
N ILE A 192 44.23 -56.91 50.65
CA ILE A 192 44.89 -57.31 51.91
C ILE A 192 46.23 -58.00 51.63
N ASP A 193 46.28 -58.90 50.65
CA ASP A 193 47.49 -59.60 50.24
C ASP A 193 48.56 -58.61 49.71
N ASP A 194 48.13 -57.64 48.90
CA ASP A 194 48.97 -56.56 48.39
C ASP A 194 49.48 -55.65 49.53
N PHE A 195 48.60 -55.29 50.48
CA PHE A 195 49.00 -54.48 51.62
C PHE A 195 50.03 -55.20 52.50
N LEU A 196 49.81 -56.47 52.83
CA LEU A 196 50.72 -57.26 53.66
C LEU A 196 52.05 -57.50 52.95
N SER A 197 52.04 -57.80 51.65
CA SER A 197 53.28 -57.96 50.88
C SER A 197 54.07 -56.64 50.78
N SER A 198 53.40 -55.49 50.67
CA SER A 198 54.05 -54.17 50.61
C SER A 198 54.77 -53.74 51.90
N LYS A 199 54.41 -54.31 53.06
CA LYS A 199 55.00 -53.97 54.37
C LYS A 199 56.27 -54.77 54.72
N GLY A 200 56.83 -55.52 53.77
CA GLY A 200 58.12 -56.19 53.91
C GLY A 200 58.13 -57.27 54.99
N SER A 201 59.18 -57.35 55.81
CA SER A 201 59.38 -58.43 56.78
C SER A 201 58.28 -58.54 57.84
N LEU A 202 57.65 -57.43 58.23
CA LEU A 202 56.55 -57.41 59.20
C LEU A 202 55.26 -58.00 58.62
N GLY A 203 54.96 -57.69 57.36
CA GLY A 203 53.78 -58.20 56.68
C GLY A 203 53.87 -59.71 56.39
N GLY A 204 55.06 -60.20 56.02
CA GLY A 204 55.32 -61.63 55.87
C GLY A 204 55.13 -62.42 57.18
N MET A 205 55.52 -61.86 58.33
CA MET A 205 55.30 -62.48 59.64
C MET A 205 53.81 -62.57 60.02
N ILE A 206 53.03 -61.53 59.73
CA ILE A 206 51.57 -61.52 59.97
C ILE A 206 50.88 -62.56 59.08
N ASN A 207 51.32 -62.69 57.82
CA ASN A 207 50.79 -63.68 56.89
C ASN A 207 51.05 -65.12 57.38
N MET A 208 52.25 -65.40 57.94
CA MET A 208 52.57 -66.71 58.51
C MET A 208 51.79 -67.04 59.79
N PHE A 209 51.42 -66.03 60.60
CA PHE A 209 50.65 -66.23 61.84
C PHE A 209 49.14 -66.39 61.58
N LEU A 210 48.62 -65.74 60.55
CA LEU A 210 47.19 -65.75 60.21
C LEU A 210 46.83 -66.78 59.13
N GLY A 211 47.82 -67.45 58.52
CA GLY A 211 47.66 -68.62 57.65
C GLY A 211 47.11 -68.32 56.25
N ASP A 212 45.91 -67.74 56.18
CA ASP A 212 45.22 -67.33 54.96
C ASP A 212 44.50 -66.00 55.26
N SER A 213 44.67 -65.01 54.39
CA SER A 213 44.11 -63.67 54.55
C SER A 213 42.58 -63.67 54.61
N SER A 214 41.92 -64.78 54.27
CA SER A 214 40.48 -65.02 54.38
C SER A 214 39.86 -64.63 55.74
N SER A 215 40.56 -64.87 56.85
CA SER A 215 40.06 -64.48 58.19
C SER A 215 40.08 -62.96 58.43
N LEU A 216 41.00 -62.25 57.76
CA LEU A 216 41.06 -60.78 57.73
C LEU A 216 40.06 -60.22 56.73
N VAL A 217 39.89 -60.87 55.57
CA VAL A 217 38.91 -60.50 54.53
C VAL A 217 37.53 -60.41 55.13
N ALA A 218 37.05 -61.45 55.83
CA ALA A 218 35.71 -61.45 56.43
C ALA A 218 35.51 -60.33 57.47
N LYS A 219 36.56 -59.99 58.23
CA LYS A 219 36.51 -58.90 59.23
C LYS A 219 36.50 -57.52 58.56
N VAL A 220 37.34 -57.33 57.54
CA VAL A 220 37.42 -56.08 56.76
C VAL A 220 36.14 -55.86 55.97
N GLN A 221 35.64 -56.89 55.28
CA GLN A 221 34.38 -56.87 54.55
C GLN A 221 33.21 -56.46 55.45
N ARG A 222 33.10 -57.07 56.64
CA ARG A 222 32.05 -56.71 57.61
C ARG A 222 32.14 -55.25 58.06
N GLU A 223 33.34 -54.73 58.32
CA GLU A 223 33.49 -53.33 58.74
C GLU A 223 33.29 -52.35 57.57
N LEU A 224 33.66 -52.73 56.33
CA LEU A 224 33.38 -51.95 55.12
C LEU A 224 31.88 -51.84 54.86
N ILE A 225 31.14 -52.94 54.93
CA ILE A 225 29.67 -52.95 54.78
C ILE A 225 29.03 -52.10 55.87
N LYS A 226 29.44 -52.29 57.14
CA LYS A 226 28.94 -51.50 58.26
C LYS A 226 29.25 -50.01 58.11
N PHE A 227 30.41 -49.66 57.54
CA PHE A 227 30.75 -48.29 57.20
C PHE A 227 29.81 -47.74 56.12
N MET A 228 29.51 -48.50 55.05
CA MET A 228 28.64 -48.05 53.96
C MET A 228 27.17 -47.95 54.36
N GLN A 229 26.70 -48.82 55.25
CA GLN A 229 25.37 -48.76 55.87
C GLN A 229 25.24 -47.66 56.93
N SER A 230 26.35 -47.07 57.37
CA SER A 230 26.29 -46.07 58.44
C SER A 230 25.67 -44.76 57.93
N PRO A 231 24.75 -44.14 58.71
CA PRO A 231 24.17 -42.85 58.34
C PRO A 231 25.22 -41.76 58.11
N GLY A 232 26.32 -41.80 58.87
CA GLY A 232 27.42 -40.84 58.75
C GLY A 232 28.16 -40.91 57.41
N THR A 233 28.25 -42.09 56.78
CA THR A 233 28.90 -42.23 55.47
C THR A 233 28.02 -41.67 54.35
N SER A 234 26.71 -41.90 54.39
CA SER A 234 25.78 -41.26 53.45
C SER A 234 25.81 -39.74 53.57
N GLU A 235 25.84 -39.20 54.79
CA GLU A 235 25.96 -37.76 55.03
C GLU A 235 27.31 -37.19 54.53
N LEU A 236 28.42 -37.89 54.79
CA LEU A 236 29.75 -37.52 54.30
C LEU A 236 29.79 -37.47 52.77
N LEU A 237 29.34 -38.54 52.10
CA LEU A 237 29.35 -38.61 50.64
C LEU A 237 28.41 -37.56 50.04
N THR A 238 27.21 -37.38 50.60
CA THR A 238 26.28 -36.33 50.17
C THR A 238 26.95 -34.97 50.24
N LYS A 239 27.62 -34.65 51.35
CA LYS A 239 28.36 -33.39 51.50
C LYS A 239 29.48 -33.24 50.47
N ILE A 240 30.26 -34.29 50.21
CA ILE A 240 31.33 -34.26 49.21
C ILE A 240 30.76 -34.01 47.80
N PHE A 241 29.73 -34.75 47.41
CA PHE A 241 29.08 -34.60 46.10
C PHE A 241 28.43 -33.22 45.93
N THR A 242 27.75 -32.71 46.96
CA THR A 242 27.17 -31.35 46.94
C THR A 242 28.27 -30.30 46.79
N GLN A 243 29.36 -30.39 47.57
CA GLN A 243 30.47 -29.43 47.46
C GLN A 243 31.15 -29.46 46.10
N GLU A 244 31.35 -30.65 45.53
CA GLU A 244 31.95 -30.77 44.21
C GLU A 244 31.02 -30.23 43.13
N LEU A 245 29.72 -30.51 43.23
CA LEU A 245 28.73 -29.96 42.31
C LEU A 245 28.66 -28.42 42.39
N GLU A 246 28.72 -27.83 43.58
CA GLU A 246 28.75 -26.36 43.72
C GLU A 246 29.97 -25.75 43.01
N LYS A 247 31.15 -26.35 43.14
CA LYS A 247 32.35 -25.90 42.41
C LYS A 247 32.18 -26.03 40.90
N LEU A 248 31.50 -27.09 40.43
CA LEU A 248 31.22 -27.27 39.00
C LEU A 248 30.19 -26.24 38.51
N LYS A 249 29.18 -25.91 39.32
CA LYS A 249 28.16 -24.89 39.01
C LYS A 249 28.75 -23.48 38.87
N GLU A 250 29.87 -23.18 39.54
CA GLU A 250 30.55 -21.88 39.47
C GLU A 250 31.39 -21.68 38.21
N ARG A 251 31.75 -22.77 37.51
CA ARG A 251 32.52 -22.69 36.25
C ARG A 251 31.62 -22.26 35.08
N PRO A 252 32.20 -21.63 34.04
CA PRO A 252 31.49 -21.35 32.80
C PRO A 252 30.92 -22.63 32.19
N ALA A 253 29.69 -22.56 31.67
CA ALA A 253 29.05 -23.74 31.05
C ALA A 253 29.85 -24.27 29.86
N MET A 254 30.54 -23.38 29.13
CA MET A 254 31.33 -23.73 27.95
C MET A 254 32.48 -24.69 28.25
N ASP A 255 33.03 -24.70 29.47
CA ASP A 255 34.12 -25.62 29.85
C ASP A 255 33.70 -27.09 29.76
N PHE A 256 32.40 -27.38 29.92
CA PHE A 256 31.83 -28.73 29.80
C PHE A 256 31.25 -29.02 28.41
N LEU A 257 31.17 -28.02 27.55
CA LEU A 257 30.59 -28.12 26.21
C LEU A 257 31.64 -27.98 25.10
N GLN A 258 32.94 -27.98 25.44
CA GLN A 258 34.04 -27.82 24.47
C GLN A 258 34.04 -28.91 23.38
N ASP A 259 33.59 -30.12 23.72
CA ASP A 259 33.48 -31.24 22.77
C ASP A 259 32.20 -31.18 21.90
N ILE A 260 31.28 -30.27 22.20
CA ILE A 260 30.04 -30.11 21.44
C ILE A 260 30.29 -29.17 20.26
N ARG A 261 30.12 -29.70 19.05
CA ARG A 261 30.09 -28.89 17.83
C ARG A 261 28.74 -28.23 17.69
N PHE A 262 28.74 -26.90 17.70
CA PHE A 262 27.54 -26.07 17.67
C PHE A 262 27.05 -25.82 16.23
N GLU A 263 27.93 -25.94 15.23
CA GLU A 263 27.62 -25.69 13.82
C GLU A 263 26.51 -26.61 13.26
N PRO A 264 26.48 -27.93 13.53
CA PRO A 264 25.39 -28.80 13.07
C PRO A 264 24.05 -28.53 13.76
N ILE A 265 24.08 -27.94 14.96
CA ILE A 265 22.87 -27.55 15.70
C ILE A 265 22.26 -26.31 15.05
N LEU A 266 23.10 -25.31 14.77
CA LEU A 266 22.70 -24.09 14.07
C LEU A 266 22.13 -24.41 12.69
N SER A 267 22.79 -25.27 11.90
CA SER A 267 22.31 -25.61 10.55
C SER A 267 20.97 -26.35 10.58
N LYS A 268 20.78 -27.31 11.49
CA LYS A 268 19.47 -27.98 11.67
C LYS A 268 18.38 -26.99 12.09
N LEU A 269 18.70 -26.06 12.97
CA LEU A 269 17.75 -25.05 13.42
C LEU A 269 17.38 -24.09 12.30
N GLN A 270 18.34 -23.65 11.47
CA GLN A 270 18.08 -22.84 10.28
C GLN A 270 17.19 -23.59 9.28
N THR A 271 17.47 -24.87 9.00
CA THR A 271 16.60 -25.69 8.11
C THR A 271 15.19 -25.81 8.67
N TYR A 272 15.05 -26.13 9.96
CA TYR A 272 13.76 -26.23 10.62
C TYR A 272 12.96 -24.92 10.56
N VAL A 273 13.63 -23.79 10.80
CA VAL A 273 13.01 -22.46 10.73
C VAL A 273 12.54 -22.15 9.31
N LYS A 274 13.32 -22.49 8.27
CA LYS A 274 12.92 -22.32 6.86
C LYS A 274 11.69 -23.13 6.50
N GLU A 275 11.69 -24.42 6.83
CA GLU A 275 10.58 -25.33 6.57
C GLU A 275 9.29 -24.85 7.26
N GLN A 276 9.39 -24.38 8.50
CA GLN A 276 8.23 -23.92 9.27
C GLN A 276 7.71 -22.55 8.81
N LEU A 277 8.60 -21.66 8.35
CA LEU A 277 8.21 -20.36 7.83
C LEU A 277 7.47 -20.48 6.51
N ALA A 278 7.91 -21.39 5.63
CA ALA A 278 7.34 -21.64 4.31
C ALA A 278 6.97 -20.33 3.59
N VAL A 279 7.93 -19.39 3.54
CA VAL A 279 7.68 -17.99 3.14
C VAL A 279 7.11 -17.92 1.73
N GLU A 280 7.66 -18.70 0.81
CA GLU A 280 7.19 -18.78 -0.57
C GLU A 280 5.72 -19.25 -0.65
N GLU A 281 5.37 -20.32 0.05
CA GLU A 281 3.99 -20.83 0.08
C GLU A 281 3.01 -19.80 0.64
N ARG A 282 3.41 -19.09 1.71
CA ARG A 282 2.58 -18.04 2.32
C ARG A 282 2.41 -16.83 1.43
N LEU A 283 3.48 -16.39 0.76
CA LEU A 283 3.40 -15.25 -0.16
C LEU A 283 2.62 -15.57 -1.45
N ASN A 284 2.51 -16.84 -1.81
CA ASN A 284 1.69 -17.33 -2.91
C ASN A 284 0.18 -17.40 -2.60
N GLN A 285 -0.25 -17.02 -1.39
CA GLN A 285 -1.68 -16.90 -1.08
C GLN A 285 -2.19 -15.48 -1.39
N PRO A 286 -3.47 -15.33 -1.79
CA PRO A 286 -4.09 -14.01 -1.98
C PRO A 286 -4.16 -13.19 -0.69
N ILE A 287 -4.15 -11.85 -0.81
CA ILE A 287 -4.30 -10.94 0.34
C ILE A 287 -5.61 -11.19 1.11
N SER A 288 -6.68 -11.56 0.40
CA SER A 288 -7.98 -11.88 0.99
C SER A 288 -7.94 -13.07 1.95
N HIS A 289 -6.97 -13.99 1.82
CA HIS A 289 -6.80 -15.11 2.74
C HIS A 289 -6.32 -14.63 4.13
N TYR A 290 -5.35 -13.72 4.17
CA TYR A 290 -4.79 -13.20 5.42
C TYR A 290 -5.59 -12.06 6.02
N TRP A 291 -6.31 -11.32 5.18
CA TRP A 291 -7.10 -10.17 5.60
C TRP A 291 -8.50 -10.19 4.96
N PRO A 292 -9.38 -11.10 5.40
CA PRO A 292 -10.71 -11.26 4.80
C PRO A 292 -11.59 -10.02 4.98
N GLU A 293 -11.46 -9.29 6.09
CA GLU A 293 -12.19 -8.04 6.34
C GLU A 293 -11.54 -6.81 5.71
N GLY A 294 -10.40 -6.97 5.03
CA GLY A 294 -9.64 -5.86 4.47
C GLY A 294 -10.42 -5.06 3.43
N ASN A 295 -11.27 -5.73 2.63
CA ASN A 295 -12.11 -5.08 1.63
C ASN A 295 -13.11 -4.13 2.30
N THR A 296 -13.82 -4.60 3.33
CA THR A 296 -14.79 -3.80 4.09
C THR A 296 -14.11 -2.65 4.79
N TRP A 297 -12.99 -2.89 5.47
CA TRP A 297 -12.22 -1.85 6.14
C TRP A 297 -11.72 -0.76 5.17
N MET A 298 -11.24 -1.16 3.98
CA MET A 298 -10.82 -0.23 2.94
C MET A 298 -12.00 0.63 2.45
N LYS A 299 -13.15 0.01 2.18
CA LYS A 299 -14.36 0.71 1.71
C LYS A 299 -14.91 1.70 2.73
N GLU A 300 -14.90 1.37 4.02
CA GLU A 300 -15.52 2.19 5.05
C GLU A 300 -14.58 3.24 5.67
N THR A 301 -13.28 2.96 5.72
CA THR A 301 -12.33 3.82 6.45
C THR A 301 -11.35 4.53 5.54
N VAL A 302 -10.67 3.78 4.66
CA VAL A 302 -9.53 4.33 3.90
C VAL A 302 -9.98 5.09 2.67
N ILE A 303 -10.83 4.47 1.84
CA ILE A 303 -11.23 5.03 0.56
C ILE A 303 -11.97 6.37 0.74
N PRO A 304 -12.98 6.51 1.61
CA PRO A 304 -13.70 7.77 1.75
C PRO A 304 -12.77 8.92 2.18
N GLN A 305 -11.90 8.67 3.16
CA GLN A 305 -10.93 9.66 3.64
C GLN A 305 -9.86 10.01 2.60
N ALA A 306 -9.39 9.02 1.83
CA ALA A 306 -8.41 9.24 0.78
C ALA A 306 -9.00 10.05 -0.38
N ILE A 307 -10.24 9.72 -0.79
CA ILE A 307 -10.96 10.44 -1.84
C ILE A 307 -11.26 11.87 -1.41
N GLU A 308 -11.77 12.08 -0.19
CA GLU A 308 -12.03 13.43 0.33
C GLU A 308 -10.76 14.31 0.30
N LYS A 309 -9.64 13.79 0.84
CA LYS A 309 -8.35 14.52 0.82
C LYS A 309 -7.84 14.75 -0.60
N ALA A 310 -8.01 13.78 -1.50
CA ALA A 310 -7.61 13.90 -2.89
C ALA A 310 -8.43 14.98 -3.62
N PHE A 311 -9.74 15.04 -3.40
CA PHE A 311 -10.63 16.04 -3.98
C PHE A 311 -10.26 17.45 -3.50
N VAL A 312 -10.04 17.65 -2.20
CA VAL A 312 -9.60 18.95 -1.66
C VAL A 312 -8.29 19.40 -2.33
N LYS A 313 -7.29 18.50 -2.38
CA LYS A 313 -5.99 18.82 -2.97
C LYS A 313 -6.05 19.08 -4.48
N ALA A 314 -6.94 18.38 -5.19
CA ALA A 314 -7.16 18.57 -6.62
C ALA A 314 -7.95 19.86 -6.90
N GLU A 315 -8.88 20.25 -6.03
CA GLU A 315 -9.63 21.51 -6.13
C GLU A 315 -8.71 22.73 -6.01
N ASP A 316 -7.75 22.69 -5.09
CA ASP A 316 -6.73 23.72 -4.93
C ASP A 316 -5.83 23.85 -6.16
N LYS A 317 -5.54 22.74 -6.84
CA LYS A 317 -4.69 22.71 -8.04
C LYS A 317 -5.43 23.02 -9.33
N LEU A 318 -6.76 22.98 -9.33
CA LEU A 318 -7.58 23.25 -10.51
C LEU A 318 -7.28 24.63 -11.10
N GLU A 319 -7.15 25.65 -10.26
CA GLU A 319 -6.93 27.03 -10.73
C GLU A 319 -5.59 27.17 -11.48
N ASP A 320 -4.53 26.54 -10.96
CA ASP A 320 -3.21 26.50 -11.60
C ASP A 320 -3.28 25.80 -12.97
N VAL A 321 -4.04 24.70 -13.07
CA VAL A 321 -4.19 23.93 -14.31
C VAL A 321 -4.98 24.72 -15.34
N LEU A 322 -6.11 25.32 -14.96
CA LEU A 322 -6.95 26.09 -15.88
C LEU A 322 -6.22 27.33 -16.43
N LYS A 323 -5.38 27.99 -15.62
CA LYS A 323 -4.52 29.09 -16.10
C LYS A 323 -3.51 28.64 -17.15
N ARG A 324 -2.95 27.43 -17.01
CA ARG A 324 -1.97 26.89 -17.97
C ARG A 324 -2.61 26.41 -19.27
N LEU A 325 -3.86 25.99 -19.24
CA LEU A 325 -4.57 25.46 -20.40
C LEU A 325 -4.94 26.53 -21.46
N ASN A 326 -4.72 27.82 -21.20
CA ASN A 326 -5.02 28.93 -22.12
C ASN A 326 -6.38 28.75 -22.82
N LEU A 327 -7.44 28.48 -22.04
CA LEU A 327 -8.78 28.21 -22.57
C LEU A 327 -9.30 29.30 -23.52
N GLN A 328 -8.80 30.52 -23.33
CA GLN A 328 -9.08 31.65 -24.21
C GLN A 328 -8.69 31.38 -25.67
N GLU A 329 -7.53 30.78 -25.91
CA GLU A 329 -7.06 30.50 -27.26
C GLU A 329 -7.80 29.30 -27.87
N VAL A 330 -8.03 28.26 -27.08
CA VAL A 330 -8.81 27.08 -27.50
C VAL A 330 -10.23 27.46 -27.93
N VAL A 331 -10.90 28.30 -27.14
CA VAL A 331 -12.25 28.78 -27.48
C VAL A 331 -12.20 29.68 -28.71
N ARG A 332 -11.19 30.56 -28.83
CA ARG A 332 -11.02 31.42 -30.00
C ARG A 332 -10.90 30.61 -31.29
N GLU A 333 -10.03 29.60 -31.33
CA GLU A 333 -9.88 28.73 -32.50
C GLU A 333 -11.18 28.01 -32.85
N GLN A 334 -11.94 27.55 -31.84
CA GLN A 334 -13.25 26.92 -32.06
C GLN A 334 -14.29 27.91 -32.61
N VAL A 335 -14.29 29.16 -32.16
CA VAL A 335 -15.23 30.17 -32.69
C VAL A 335 -14.82 30.65 -34.09
N ASP A 336 -13.52 30.73 -34.39
CA ASP A 336 -13.04 31.02 -35.74
C ASP A 336 -13.38 29.89 -36.74
N SER A 337 -13.51 28.65 -36.25
CA SER A 337 -13.99 27.49 -37.04
C SER A 337 -15.51 27.49 -37.29
N PHE A 338 -16.26 28.41 -36.66
CA PHE A 338 -17.71 28.40 -36.70
C PHE A 338 -18.25 28.88 -38.07
N PRO A 339 -19.09 28.11 -38.78
CA PRO A 339 -19.57 28.48 -40.11
C PRO A 339 -20.38 29.77 -40.12
N VAL A 340 -20.11 30.66 -41.08
CA VAL A 340 -20.80 31.95 -41.28
C VAL A 340 -22.33 31.80 -41.35
N SER A 341 -22.80 30.70 -41.93
CA SER A 341 -24.23 30.37 -42.05
C SER A 341 -24.94 30.21 -40.70
N LYS A 342 -24.24 29.74 -39.66
CA LYS A 342 -24.83 29.54 -38.33
C LYS A 342 -24.99 30.84 -37.56
N LEU A 343 -24.03 31.77 -37.67
CA LEU A 343 -24.17 33.11 -37.10
C LEU A 343 -25.32 33.88 -37.77
N GLU A 344 -25.43 33.76 -39.09
CA GLU A 344 -26.56 34.31 -39.84
C GLU A 344 -27.89 33.70 -39.38
N GLU A 345 -27.97 32.37 -39.22
CA GLU A 345 -29.18 31.66 -38.77
C GLU A 345 -29.62 32.11 -37.37
N LEU A 346 -28.70 32.30 -36.44
CA LEU A 346 -29.00 32.79 -35.10
C LEU A 346 -29.55 34.22 -35.11
N VAL A 347 -28.92 35.14 -35.86
CA VAL A 347 -29.34 36.54 -35.93
C VAL A 347 -30.64 36.68 -36.72
N LEU A 348 -30.78 35.99 -37.87
CA LEU A 348 -31.99 35.99 -38.68
C LEU A 348 -33.14 35.32 -37.96
N GLY A 349 -32.91 34.22 -37.24
CA GLY A 349 -33.93 33.49 -36.50
C GLY A 349 -34.66 34.38 -35.51
N ILE A 350 -33.92 35.22 -34.79
CA ILE A 350 -34.46 36.16 -33.81
C ILE A 350 -35.04 37.41 -34.49
N SER A 351 -34.39 37.91 -35.55
CA SER A 351 -34.69 39.24 -36.13
C SER A 351 -35.68 39.23 -37.31
N LYS A 352 -36.05 38.06 -37.86
CA LYS A 352 -36.93 37.93 -39.04
C LYS A 352 -38.28 38.63 -38.87
N ARG A 353 -38.84 38.58 -37.66
CA ARG A 353 -40.13 39.25 -37.36
C ARG A 353 -39.98 40.77 -37.36
N GLU A 354 -38.91 41.28 -36.76
CA GLU A 354 -38.61 42.72 -36.71
C GLU A 354 -38.35 43.26 -38.12
N PHE A 355 -37.57 42.56 -38.94
CA PHE A 355 -37.31 42.95 -40.32
C PHE A 355 -38.55 43.01 -41.21
N LYS A 356 -39.50 42.10 -41.00
CA LYS A 356 -40.80 42.14 -41.70
C LYS A 356 -41.57 43.41 -41.34
N MET A 357 -41.56 43.81 -40.06
CA MET A 357 -42.21 45.04 -39.61
C MET A 357 -41.61 46.27 -40.29
N ILE A 358 -40.28 46.37 -40.36
CA ILE A 358 -39.60 47.49 -41.02
C ILE A 358 -39.95 47.52 -42.52
N THR A 359 -40.00 46.37 -43.20
CA THR A 359 -40.41 46.30 -44.62
C THR A 359 -41.84 46.79 -44.83
N VAL A 360 -42.76 46.42 -43.95
CA VAL A 360 -44.16 46.86 -43.98
C VAL A 360 -44.26 48.36 -43.71
N LEU A 361 -43.56 48.88 -42.71
CA LEU A 361 -43.52 50.33 -42.42
C LEU A 361 -42.96 51.11 -43.60
N GLY A 362 -41.91 50.60 -44.27
CA GLY A 362 -41.35 51.19 -45.48
C GLY A 362 -42.35 51.26 -46.63
N ALA A 363 -43.16 50.22 -46.82
CA ALA A 363 -44.23 50.23 -47.81
C ALA A 363 -45.36 51.22 -47.45
N VAL A 364 -45.75 51.29 -46.17
CA VAL A 364 -46.78 52.24 -45.71
C VAL A 364 -46.31 53.68 -45.89
N LEU A 365 -45.09 54.00 -45.46
CA LEU A 365 -44.49 55.33 -45.62
C LEU A 365 -44.30 55.70 -47.09
N GLY A 366 -43.83 54.77 -47.91
CA GLY A 366 -43.71 54.96 -49.35
C GLY A 366 -45.06 55.26 -50.00
N GLY A 367 -46.12 54.59 -49.57
CA GLY A 367 -47.49 54.87 -50.03
C GLY A 367 -47.97 56.26 -49.63
N LEU A 368 -47.73 56.67 -48.38
CA LEU A 368 -48.06 58.02 -47.90
C LEU A 368 -47.32 59.11 -48.69
N ILE A 369 -46.02 58.91 -48.95
CA ILE A 369 -45.22 59.84 -49.76
C ILE A 369 -45.75 59.90 -51.20
N GLY A 370 -46.13 58.76 -51.78
CA GLY A 370 -46.74 58.69 -53.11
C GLY A 370 -48.07 59.43 -53.21
N ILE A 371 -48.91 59.37 -52.16
CA ILE A 371 -50.15 60.15 -52.07
C ILE A 371 -49.83 61.66 -52.04
N VAL A 372 -48.88 62.07 -51.21
CA VAL A 372 -48.47 63.48 -51.11
C VAL A 372 -47.90 63.98 -52.44
N GLN A 373 -47.07 63.18 -53.12
CA GLN A 373 -46.56 63.51 -54.45
C GLN A 373 -47.67 63.62 -55.50
N GLY A 374 -48.63 62.69 -55.50
CA GLY A 374 -49.78 62.74 -56.39
C GLY A 374 -50.66 63.98 -56.17
N LEU A 375 -50.80 64.43 -54.91
CA LEU A 375 -51.47 65.69 -54.59
C LEU A 375 -50.70 66.90 -55.11
N ILE A 376 -49.38 66.95 -54.92
CA ILE A 376 -48.53 68.06 -55.40
C ILE A 376 -48.58 68.16 -56.93
N VAL A 377 -48.49 67.04 -57.64
CA VAL A 377 -48.54 66.98 -59.12
C VAL A 377 -49.89 67.43 -59.68
N TYR A 378 -50.96 67.41 -58.87
CA TYR A 378 -52.27 67.94 -59.28
C TYR A 378 -52.40 69.46 -59.06
N PHE A 379 -51.70 70.00 -58.07
CA PHE A 379 -51.73 71.43 -57.76
C PHE A 379 -50.77 72.27 -58.63
N ILE A 380 -49.77 71.63 -59.25
CA ILE A 380 -48.84 72.20 -60.23
C ILE A 380 -49.38 71.92 -61.63
#